data_AF-A0A832HLG9-F1
#
_entry.id   AF-A0A832HLG9-F1
#
_cell.length_a   1.000
_cell.length_b   1.000
_cell.length_c   1.000
_cell.angle_alpha   90.00
_cell.angle_beta   90.00
_cell.angle_gamma   90.00
#
_symmetry.space_group_name_H-M   'P 1'
#
loop_
_entity.id
_entity.type
_entity.pdbx_description
1 polymer ?
#
loop_
_entity_poly.entity_id
_entity_poly.type
_entity_poly.pdbx_seq_one_letter_code
_entity_poly.pdbx_strand_id
1 'polypeptide(L)' 'MKIPRDVNGAVLVSALQRFGYVVIRQTGSHIRVSTQRDGEHNE' A
#
# COMPACT_ATOMS: atom_id res chain seq x y z
N MET A 1 -16.92 -2.62 -6.77
CA MET A 1 -15.91 -3.70 -6.74
C MET A 1 -16.09 -4.52 -5.47
N LYS A 2 -16.08 -5.86 -5.55
CA LYS A 2 -15.98 -6.72 -4.37
C LYS A 2 -14.54 -6.64 -3.87
N ILE A 3 -14.34 -5.90 -2.79
CA ILE A 3 -13.07 -5.88 -2.07
C ILE A 3 -13.09 -7.11 -1.15
N PRO A 4 -12.02 -7.91 -1.05
CA PRO A 4 -11.94 -8.98 -0.06
C PRO A 4 -12.18 -8.38 1.33
N ARG A 5 -13.23 -8.83 2.01
CA ARG A 5 -13.71 -8.26 3.30
C ARG A 5 -12.72 -8.47 4.43
N ASP A 6 -11.81 -9.43 4.23
CA ASP A 6 -10.83 -9.86 5.22
C ASP A 6 -9.48 -9.15 5.06
N VAL A 7 -9.35 -8.27 4.05
CA VAL A 7 -8.14 -7.46 3.84
C VAL A 7 -8.43 -6.02 4.26
N ASN A 8 -7.78 -5.59 5.35
CA ASN A 8 -7.78 -4.20 5.77
C ASN A 8 -6.51 -3.48 5.28
N GLY A 9 -6.52 -2.15 5.26
CA GLY A 9 -5.41 -1.34 4.73
C GLY A 9 -4.07 -1.61 5.43
N ALA A 10 -4.09 -1.90 6.74
CA ALA A 10 -2.86 -2.18 7.49
C ALA A 10 -2.22 -3.53 7.11
N VAL A 11 -3.05 -4.56 6.90
CA VAL A 11 -2.61 -5.87 6.41
C VAL A 11 -2.04 -5.74 4.99
N LEU A 12 -2.70 -4.98 4.12
CA LEU A 12 -2.21 -4.72 2.77
C LEU A 12 -0.85 -3.99 2.79
N VAL A 13 -0.72 -2.90 3.55
CA VAL A 13 0.55 -2.15 3.67
C VAL A 13 1.67 -3.05 4.18
N SER A 14 1.41 -3.88 5.20
CA SER A 14 2.41 -4.79 5.75
C SER A 14 2.86 -5.83 4.73
N ALA A 15 1.97 -6.33 3.88
CA ALA A 15 2.32 -7.24 2.79
C ALA A 15 3.14 -6.52 1.70
N LEU A 16 2.77 -5.30 1.33
CA LEU A 16 3.43 -4.49 0.31
C LEU A 16 4.85 -4.08 0.71
N GLN A 17 5.14 -3.91 2.00
CA GLN A 17 6.50 -3.68 2.50
C GLN A 17 7.50 -4.76 2.07
N ARG A 18 7.08 -6.02 1.96
CA ARG A 18 7.95 -7.11 1.48
C ARG A 18 8.44 -6.88 0.06
N PHE A 19 7.61 -6.23 -0.75
CA PHE A 19 7.92 -5.86 -2.14
C PHE A 19 8.67 -4.53 -2.24
N GLY A 20 8.94 -3.85 -1.12
CA GLY A 20 9.67 -2.59 -1.08
C GLY A 20 8.78 -1.35 -1.25
N TYR A 21 7.47 -1.49 -1.06
CA TYR A 21 6.58 -0.34 -0.96
C TYR A 21 6.72 0.33 0.39
N VAL A 22 6.75 1.66 0.38
CA VAL A 22 6.82 2.53 1.54
C VAL A 22 5.61 3.45 1.57
N VAL A 23 5.07 3.72 2.75
CA VAL A 23 3.96 4.68 2.90
C VAL A 23 4.51 6.09 2.76
N ILE A 24 3.99 6.84 1.79
CA ILE A 24 4.41 8.23 1.52
C ILE A 24 3.43 9.26 2.08
N ARG A 25 2.16 8.88 2.28
CA ARG A 25 1.12 9.75 2.85
C ARG A 25 -0.03 8.94 3.39
N GLN A 26 -0.61 9.37 4.51
CA GLN A 26 -1.90 8.89 4.97
C GLN A 26 -2.82 10.07 5.25
N THR A 27 -4.08 9.98 4.84
CA THR A 27 -5.10 11.00 5.15
C THR A 27 -6.40 10.27 5.44
N GLY A 28 -6.76 10.22 6.73
CA GLY A 28 -7.85 9.38 7.21
C GLY A 28 -7.59 7.89 6.95
N SER A 29 -8.57 7.21 6.36
CA SER A 29 -8.48 5.80 5.97
C SER A 29 -7.70 5.56 4.67
N HIS A 30 -7.31 6.61 3.96
CA HIS A 30 -6.58 6.51 2.70
C HIS A 30 -5.07 6.49 2.96
N ILE A 31 -4.38 5.48 2.44
CA ILE A 31 -2.93 5.30 2.53
C ILE A 31 -2.37 5.31 1.11
N ARG A 32 -1.36 6.14 0.86
CA ARG A 32 -0.56 6.12 -0.37
C ARG A 32 0.76 5.45 -0.13
N VAL A 33 1.14 4.58 -1.04
CA VAL A 33 2.42 3.87 -1.02
C VAL A 33 3.18 4.13 -2.31
N SER A 34 4.50 4.09 -2.21
CA SER A 34 5.40 4.21 -3.36
C SER A 34 6.50 3.17 -3.26
N THR A 35 7.02 2.70 -4.38
CA THR A 35 8.23 1.89 -4.41
C THR A 35 9.19 2.40 -5.50
N GLN A 36 10.48 2.18 -5.28
CA GLN A 36 11.55 2.47 -6.24
C GLN A 36 12.20 1.19 -6.79
N ARG A 37 11.73 0.00 -6.37
CA ARG A 37 12.21 -1.26 -6.93
C ARG A 37 11.64 -1.43 -8.33
N ASP A 38 12.53 -1.64 -9.30
CA ASP A 38 12.21 -1.81 -10.74
C ASP A 38 11.61 -0.58 -11.45
N GLY A 39 11.75 0.62 -10.87
CA GLY A 39 11.18 1.88 -11.38
C GLY A 39 10.33 2.59 -10.33
N GLU A 40 9.93 3.84 -10.57
CA GLU A 40 9.04 4.58 -9.64
C GLU A 40 7.58 4.17 -9.88
N HIS A 41 6.95 3.58 -8.86
CA HIS A 41 5.52 3.24 -8.87
C HIS A 41 4.80 3.98 -7.73
N ASN A 42 3.78 4.78 -8.06
CA ASN A 42 2.99 5.57 -7.11
C ASN A 42 1.51 5.19 -7.19
N GLU A 43 0.91 4.85 -6.05
CA GLU A 43 -0.55 4.62 -5.89
C GLU A 43 -1.10 5.37 -4.67
#